data_AF-A0A1C6QP39-F1
#
_entry.id   AF-A0A1C6QP39-F1
#
_cell.length_a   1.000
_cell.length_b   1.000
_cell.length_c   1.000
_cell.angle_alpha   90.00
_cell.angle_beta   90.00
_cell.angle_gamma   90.00
#
_symmetry.space_group_name_H-M   'P 1'
#
loop_
_entity.id
_entity.type
_entity.pdbx_description
1 polymer ?
#
loop_
_entity_poly.entity_id
_entity_poly.type
_entity_poly.pdbx_seq_one_letter_code
_entity_poly.pdbx_strand_id
1 'polypeptide(L)'
;MAWDEWEQLKADAGTGATATRLNQGPTGSGGTPGDPATADLRTDKKEWAKAGEATGRLDEPVGAALGKLKDGQSGLSDGHSLSAAAQKELYESWNRYAKDVRKRCQSLGKILESSGHDLAKSDEALKGELDALKVVYVDTEAVGGPSGKR
;
A
#
# COMPACT_ATOMS: atom_id res chain seq x y z
N MET A 1 9.96 34.87 42.52
CA MET A 1 9.64 35.59 41.28
C MET A 1 9.31 34.64 40.13
N ALA A 2 10.14 33.65 39.75
CA ALA A 2 9.74 32.66 38.71
C ALA A 2 8.60 31.68 39.13
N TRP A 3 8.28 31.61 40.42
CA TRP A 3 7.18 30.81 40.96
C TRP A 3 5.82 31.49 40.78
N ASP A 4 5.79 32.83 40.84
CA ASP A 4 4.56 33.61 40.68
C ASP A 4 4.10 33.60 39.21
N GLU A 5 5.05 33.57 38.27
CA GLU A 5 4.80 33.37 36.84
C GLU A 5 4.21 31.98 36.54
N TRP A 6 4.61 30.96 37.31
CA TRP A 6 4.06 29.60 37.18
C TRP A 6 2.63 29.49 37.69
N GLU A 7 2.28 30.19 38.77
CA GLU A 7 0.90 30.25 39.26
C GLU A 7 -0.01 31.06 38.33
N GLN A 8 0.48 32.16 37.75
CA GLN A 8 -0.27 32.90 36.73
C GLN A 8 -0.54 32.07 35.48
N LEU A 9 0.44 31.30 35.00
CA LEU A 9 0.25 30.44 33.83
C LEU A 9 -0.80 29.33 34.07
N LYS A 10 -0.87 28.80 35.31
CA LYS A 10 -1.92 27.84 35.71
C LYS A 10 -3.28 28.49 35.87
N ALA A 11 -3.33 29.72 36.40
CA ALA A 11 -4.57 30.47 36.53
C ALA A 11 -5.16 30.83 35.17
N ASP A 12 -4.32 31.29 34.23
CA ASP A 12 -4.71 31.59 32.84
C ASP A 12 -5.14 30.33 32.07
N ALA A 13 -4.57 29.16 32.38
CA ALA A 13 -5.06 27.88 31.85
C ALA A 13 -6.47 27.53 32.37
N GLY A 14 -6.84 28.00 33.56
CA GLY A 14 -8.15 27.79 34.17
C GLY A 14 -9.23 28.80 33.76
N THR A 15 -8.85 30.04 33.43
CA THR A 15 -9.76 31.13 33.03
C THR A 15 -9.78 31.41 31.53
N GLY A 16 -8.74 30.98 30.80
CA GLY A 16 -8.58 31.08 29.36
C GLY A 16 -8.89 29.79 28.60
N ALA A 17 -9.51 28.79 29.24
CA ALA A 17 -10.07 27.63 28.56
C ALA A 17 -11.32 28.03 27.74
N THR A 18 -11.12 28.84 26.71
CA THR A 18 -11.92 28.75 25.50
C THR A 18 -11.72 27.33 24.99
N ALA A 19 -12.64 26.45 25.40
CA ALA A 19 -12.78 25.06 25.02
C ALA A 19 -11.79 24.59 23.94
N THR A 20 -10.60 24.16 24.36
CA THR A 20 -9.81 23.21 23.56
C THR A 20 -10.62 21.93 23.53
N ARG A 21 -11.49 21.85 22.53
CA ARG A 21 -12.41 20.77 22.26
C ARG A 21 -11.60 19.57 21.74
N LEU A 22 -10.88 18.92 22.64
CA LEU A 22 -10.33 17.60 22.45
C LEU A 22 -11.51 16.62 22.36
N ASN A 23 -11.94 16.31 21.14
CA ASN A 23 -12.82 15.19 20.75
C ASN A 23 -13.84 14.71 21.80
N GLN A 24 -14.77 15.59 22.18
CA GLN A 24 -16.02 15.17 22.81
C GLN A 24 -16.95 14.69 21.68
N GLY A 25 -16.83 13.41 21.31
CA GLY A 25 -17.84 12.73 20.51
C GLY A 25 -19.19 12.73 21.24
N PRO A 26 -20.34 12.74 20.53
CA PRO A 26 -21.63 12.81 21.20
C PRO A 26 -21.86 11.57 22.08
N THR A 27 -21.87 11.76 23.39
CA THR A 27 -22.57 10.88 24.33
C THR A 27 -24.06 11.08 24.12
N GLY A 28 -24.70 10.22 23.35
CA GLY A 28 -26.14 10.31 23.14
C GLY A 28 -26.65 9.27 22.16
N SER A 29 -27.29 8.23 22.70
CA SER A 29 -28.06 7.24 21.97
C SER A 29 -29.13 7.94 21.12
N GLY A 30 -29.07 7.79 19.80
CA GLY A 30 -30.04 8.35 18.85
C GLY A 30 -29.62 8.07 17.42
N GLY A 31 -30.15 6.98 16.86
CA GLY A 31 -29.78 6.50 15.53
C GLY A 31 -30.10 7.49 14.40
N THR A 32 -29.19 7.56 13.43
CA THR A 32 -29.48 7.89 12.04
C THR A 32 -28.62 6.95 11.19
N PRO A 33 -29.17 6.17 10.24
CA PRO A 33 -28.38 5.34 9.34
C PRO A 33 -27.62 6.27 8.37
N GLY A 34 -26.40 6.65 8.75
CA GLY A 34 -25.48 7.39 7.91
C GLY A 34 -24.68 6.42 7.04
N ASP A 35 -24.85 6.57 5.73
CA ASP A 35 -23.96 6.25 4.61
C ASP A 35 -22.77 5.27 4.86
N PRO A 36 -22.72 4.09 4.20
CA PRO A 36 -21.61 3.13 4.35
C PRO A 36 -20.25 3.64 3.85
N ALA A 37 -20.19 4.83 3.23
CA ALA A 37 -18.97 5.39 2.66
C ALA A 37 -18.05 6.08 3.68
N THR A 38 -18.49 6.28 4.93
CA THR A 38 -17.66 6.83 6.01
C THR A 38 -17.76 5.98 7.26
N ALA A 39 -17.57 4.67 7.10
CA ALA A 39 -16.98 3.92 8.20
C ALA A 39 -15.63 4.60 8.46
N ASP A 40 -15.55 5.36 9.56
CA ASP A 40 -14.28 5.76 10.15
C ASP A 40 -13.33 4.60 9.94
N LEU A 41 -12.21 4.84 9.24
CA LEU A 41 -11.10 3.91 9.16
C LEU A 41 -10.62 3.74 10.60
N ARG A 42 -11.31 2.89 11.36
CA ARG A 42 -10.77 2.31 12.57
C ARG A 42 -9.49 1.69 12.07
N THR A 43 -8.38 2.28 12.51
CA THR A 43 -7.04 1.80 12.26
C THR A 43 -6.89 0.49 13.00
N ASP A 44 -7.61 -0.53 12.55
CA ASP A 44 -7.63 -1.85 13.13
C ASP A 44 -6.31 -2.45 12.71
N LYS A 45 -5.33 -2.29 13.59
CA LYS A 45 -3.97 -2.86 13.50
C LYS A 45 -3.98 -4.29 12.95
N LYS A 46 -4.97 -5.08 13.37
CA LYS A 46 -5.21 -6.45 12.91
C LYS A 46 -5.56 -6.54 11.42
N GLU A 47 -6.40 -5.65 10.90
CA GLU A 47 -6.81 -5.64 9.50
C GLU A 47 -5.65 -5.20 8.58
N TRP A 48 -4.85 -4.21 9.01
CA TRP A 48 -3.63 -3.82 8.28
C TRP A 48 -2.57 -4.93 8.26
N ALA A 49 -2.32 -5.56 9.41
CA ALA A 49 -1.42 -6.71 9.49
C ALA A 49 -1.89 -7.86 8.60
N LYS A 50 -3.19 -8.21 8.65
CA LYS A 50 -3.80 -9.24 7.80
C LYS A 50 -3.72 -8.90 6.31
N ALA A 51 -3.95 -7.64 5.93
CA ALA A 51 -3.83 -7.17 4.56
C ALA A 51 -2.38 -7.27 4.06
N GLY A 52 -1.41 -6.91 4.91
CA GLY A 52 0.01 -7.05 4.62
C GLY A 52 0.42 -8.49 4.39
N GLU A 53 0.03 -9.38 5.31
CA GLU A 53 0.30 -10.82 5.22
C GLU A 53 -0.34 -11.43 3.96
N ALA A 54 -1.60 -11.10 3.67
CA ALA A 54 -2.30 -11.57 2.46
C ALA A 54 -1.64 -11.06 1.17
N THR A 55 -1.20 -9.80 1.14
CA THR A 55 -0.51 -9.21 -0.01
C THR A 55 0.86 -9.86 -0.20
N GLY A 56 1.61 -10.08 0.89
CA GLY A 56 2.90 -10.78 0.86
C GLY A 56 2.77 -12.22 0.35
N ARG A 57 1.70 -12.93 0.71
CA ARG A 57 1.43 -14.31 0.24
C ARG A 57 1.23 -14.45 -1.27
N LEU A 58 0.97 -13.36 -2.01
CA LEU A 58 0.94 -13.39 -3.48
C LEU A 58 2.30 -13.77 -4.10
N ASP A 59 3.39 -13.67 -3.32
CA ASP A 59 4.73 -14.08 -3.72
C ASP A 59 4.79 -15.51 -4.28
N GLU A 60 4.15 -16.45 -3.58
CA GLU A 60 4.18 -17.88 -3.88
C GLU A 60 3.48 -18.22 -5.21
N PRO A 61 2.19 -17.86 -5.44
CA PRO A 61 1.52 -18.18 -6.70
C PRO A 61 2.17 -17.45 -7.90
N VAL A 62 2.66 -16.22 -7.73
CA VAL A 62 3.39 -15.52 -8.80
C VAL A 62 4.73 -16.20 -9.08
N GLY A 63 5.46 -16.63 -8.04
CA GLY A 63 6.68 -17.42 -8.18
C GLY A 63 6.44 -18.75 -8.92
N ALA A 64 5.35 -19.45 -8.61
CA ALA A 64 4.95 -20.67 -9.29
C ALA A 64 4.60 -20.43 -10.77
N ALA A 65 3.89 -19.32 -11.07
CA ALA A 65 3.59 -18.93 -12.44
C ALA A 65 4.86 -18.59 -13.25
N LEU A 66 5.83 -17.90 -12.64
CA LEU A 66 7.14 -17.65 -13.23
C LEU A 66 7.91 -18.94 -13.53
N GLY A 67 7.83 -19.94 -12.65
CA GLY A 67 8.37 -21.27 -12.87
C GLY A 67 7.78 -21.92 -14.12
N LYS A 68 6.45 -21.99 -14.20
CA LYS A 68 5.73 -22.53 -15.37
C LYS A 68 6.05 -21.79 -16.66
N LEU A 69 6.18 -20.45 -16.59
CA LEU A 69 6.56 -19.64 -17.74
C LEU A 69 7.97 -20.00 -18.22
N LYS A 70 8.94 -20.15 -17.32
CA LYS A 70 10.30 -20.58 -17.67
C LYS A 70 10.32 -22.00 -18.23
N ASP A 71 9.57 -22.92 -17.62
CA ASP A 71 9.51 -24.31 -18.06
C ASP A 71 8.91 -24.41 -19.47
N GLY A 72 7.87 -23.62 -19.76
CA GLY A 72 7.26 -23.52 -21.10
C GLY A 72 8.19 -22.97 -22.19
N GLN A 73 9.27 -22.28 -21.84
CA GLN A 73 10.32 -21.86 -22.79
C GLN A 73 11.37 -22.92 -23.06
N SER A 74 11.42 -23.95 -22.23
CA SER A 74 12.47 -24.97 -22.33
C SER A 74 12.31 -25.73 -23.63
N GLY A 75 13.39 -25.83 -24.42
CA GLY A 75 13.38 -26.49 -25.73
C GLY A 75 13.09 -25.59 -26.93
N LEU A 76 12.86 -24.29 -26.74
CA LEU A 76 12.75 -23.31 -27.85
C LEU A 76 14.11 -22.69 -28.25
N SER A 77 15.23 -23.26 -27.81
CA SER A 77 16.51 -22.54 -27.71
C SER A 77 17.22 -22.16 -29.02
N ASP A 78 16.88 -22.71 -30.19
CA ASP A 78 17.75 -22.56 -31.37
C ASP A 78 17.01 -22.30 -32.70
N GLY A 79 15.76 -21.84 -32.63
CA GLY A 79 15.01 -21.49 -33.84
C GLY A 79 15.50 -20.16 -34.45
N HIS A 80 16.11 -20.18 -35.64
CA HIS A 80 16.45 -18.97 -36.41
C HIS A 80 15.24 -18.26 -37.05
N SER A 81 14.02 -18.55 -36.59
CA SER A 81 12.81 -17.96 -37.15
C SER A 81 12.43 -16.65 -36.46
N LEU A 82 11.77 -15.76 -37.20
CA LEU A 82 11.21 -14.52 -36.64
C LEU A 82 10.24 -14.81 -35.48
N SER A 83 9.52 -15.93 -35.54
CA SER A 83 8.62 -16.36 -34.48
C SER A 83 9.35 -16.73 -33.18
N ALA A 84 10.53 -17.36 -33.27
CA ALA A 84 11.33 -17.68 -32.09
C ALA A 84 11.90 -16.40 -31.43
N ALA A 85 12.33 -15.43 -32.23
CA ALA A 85 12.77 -14.13 -31.71
C ALA A 85 11.64 -13.37 -31.00
N ALA A 86 10.47 -13.24 -31.65
CA ALA A 86 9.29 -12.60 -31.05
C ALA A 86 8.83 -13.30 -29.76
N GLN A 87 8.92 -14.63 -29.73
CA GLN A 87 8.55 -15.43 -28.57
C GLN A 87 9.53 -15.25 -27.39
N LYS A 88 10.83 -15.10 -27.69
CA LYS A 88 11.85 -14.78 -26.67
C LYS A 88 11.61 -13.40 -26.07
N GLU A 89 11.36 -12.39 -26.90
CA GLU A 89 11.03 -11.03 -26.46
C GLU A 89 9.79 -11.00 -25.57
N LEU A 90 8.73 -11.72 -25.97
CA LEU A 90 7.51 -11.86 -25.17
C LEU A 90 7.81 -12.48 -23.80
N TYR A 91 8.57 -13.58 -23.77
CA TYR A 91 8.97 -14.20 -22.51
C TYR A 91 9.78 -13.27 -21.62
N GLU A 92 10.78 -12.59 -22.16
CA GLU A 92 11.61 -11.66 -21.39
C GLU A 92 10.76 -10.54 -20.77
N SER A 93 9.81 -10.00 -21.54
CA SER A 93 8.85 -9.00 -21.07
C SER A 93 7.97 -9.52 -19.94
N TRP A 94 7.30 -10.67 -20.12
CA TRP A 94 6.42 -11.27 -19.10
C TRP A 94 7.18 -11.70 -17.84
N ASN A 95 8.37 -12.28 -18.01
CA ASN A 95 9.24 -12.68 -16.90
C ASN A 95 9.69 -11.48 -16.08
N ARG A 96 10.02 -10.35 -16.73
CA ARG A 96 10.35 -9.11 -16.04
C ARG A 96 9.15 -8.57 -15.28
N TYR A 97 8.01 -8.41 -15.97
CA TYR A 97 6.79 -7.89 -15.37
C TYR A 97 6.35 -8.68 -14.15
N ALA A 98 6.22 -10.01 -14.26
CA ALA A 98 5.78 -10.84 -13.15
C ALA A 98 6.78 -10.85 -11.97
N LYS A 99 8.09 -10.72 -12.22
CA LYS A 99 9.08 -10.53 -11.15
C LYS A 99 8.90 -9.20 -10.43
N ASP A 100 8.58 -8.13 -11.15
CA ASP A 100 8.40 -6.82 -10.54
C ASP A 100 7.07 -6.75 -9.77
N VAL A 101 6.00 -7.35 -10.28
CA VAL A 101 4.74 -7.56 -9.53
C VAL A 101 5.00 -8.33 -8.23
N ARG A 102 5.75 -9.42 -8.30
CA ARG A 102 6.12 -10.22 -7.12
C ARG A 102 6.81 -9.36 -6.05
N LYS A 103 7.84 -8.59 -6.43
CA LYS A 103 8.55 -7.71 -5.49
C LYS A 103 7.67 -6.57 -4.96
N ARG A 104 6.76 -6.04 -5.79
CA ARG A 104 5.78 -5.03 -5.37
C ARG A 104 4.85 -5.59 -4.30
N CYS A 105 4.31 -6.80 -4.49
CA CYS A 105 3.49 -7.49 -3.49
C CYS A 105 4.24 -7.69 -2.17
N GLN A 106 5.51 -8.14 -2.22
CA GLN A 106 6.33 -8.27 -1.01
C GLN A 106 6.56 -6.92 -0.31
N SER A 107 6.87 -5.87 -1.06
CA SER A 107 7.17 -4.55 -0.51
C SER A 107 5.92 -3.89 0.08
N LEU A 108 4.80 -3.94 -0.64
CA LEU A 108 3.51 -3.47 -0.16
C LEU A 108 3.06 -4.25 1.08
N GLY A 109 3.21 -5.58 1.06
CA GLY A 109 2.89 -6.45 2.19
C GLY A 109 3.61 -6.00 3.47
N LYS A 110 4.91 -5.75 3.40
CA LYS A 110 5.72 -5.25 4.52
C LYS A 110 5.27 -3.88 5.03
N ILE A 111 4.95 -2.95 4.12
CA ILE A 111 4.46 -1.61 4.48
C ILE A 111 3.16 -1.76 5.27
N LEU A 112 2.17 -2.48 4.72
CA LEU A 112 0.86 -2.70 5.34
C LEU A 112 0.99 -3.41 6.70
N GLU A 113 1.84 -4.44 6.78
CA GLU A 113 2.08 -5.18 8.01
C GLU A 113 2.69 -4.27 9.09
N SER A 114 3.71 -3.48 8.74
CA SER A 114 4.35 -2.52 9.66
C SER A 114 3.39 -1.44 10.16
N SER A 115 2.52 -0.93 9.29
CA SER A 115 1.50 0.06 9.66
C SER A 115 0.51 -0.49 10.68
N GLY A 116 0.14 -1.77 10.53
CA GLY A 116 -0.65 -2.47 11.53
C GLY A 116 0.12 -2.66 12.83
N HIS A 117 1.35 -3.19 12.77
CA HIS A 117 2.13 -3.49 13.98
C HIS A 117 2.42 -2.28 14.85
N ASP A 118 2.80 -1.16 14.25
CA ASP A 118 3.35 -0.08 15.04
C ASP A 118 2.31 0.99 15.39
N LEU A 119 1.27 1.23 14.57
CA LEU A 119 0.40 2.43 14.67
C LEU A 119 1.20 3.75 14.87
N ALA A 120 2.53 3.71 14.71
CA ALA A 120 3.49 4.73 15.09
C ALA A 120 3.95 5.53 13.87
N LYS A 121 3.67 5.01 12.67
CA LYS A 121 3.81 5.78 11.44
C LYS A 121 2.62 6.70 11.33
N SER A 122 2.89 8.00 11.24
CA SER A 122 1.87 8.96 10.81
C SER A 122 1.39 8.62 9.40
N ASP A 123 0.18 9.04 9.06
CA ASP A 123 -0.37 8.89 7.70
C ASP A 123 0.57 9.49 6.64
N GLU A 124 1.29 10.57 6.98
CA GLU A 124 2.29 11.22 6.12
C GLU A 124 3.47 10.29 5.81
N ALA A 125 3.98 9.58 6.83
CA ALA A 125 5.09 8.63 6.66
C ALA A 125 4.65 7.42 5.83
N LEU A 126 3.45 6.88 6.09
CA LEU A 126 2.86 5.79 5.31
C LEU A 126 2.65 6.21 3.85
N LYS A 127 2.14 7.42 3.62
CA LYS A 127 1.99 7.99 2.28
C LYS A 127 3.32 8.08 1.56
N GLY A 128 4.38 8.55 2.24
CA GLY A 128 5.72 8.61 1.67
C GLY A 128 6.25 7.24 1.22
N GLU A 129 6.06 6.19 2.02
CA GLU A 129 6.45 4.83 1.64
C GLU A 129 5.65 4.29 0.44
N LEU A 130 4.34 4.56 0.40
CA LEU A 130 3.48 4.18 -0.72
C LEU A 130 3.83 4.94 -2.00
N ASP A 131 4.15 6.22 -1.92
CA ASP A 131 4.55 7.02 -3.07
C ASP A 131 5.93 6.59 -3.61
N ALA A 132 6.88 6.26 -2.73
CA ALA A 132 8.15 5.65 -3.14
C ALA A 132 7.92 4.31 -3.85
N LEU A 133 6.99 3.48 -3.37
CA LEU A 133 6.65 2.22 -4.02
C LEU A 133 6.09 2.42 -5.43
N LYS A 134 5.23 3.43 -5.64
CA LYS A 134 4.68 3.76 -6.97
C LYS A 134 5.77 4.19 -7.95
N VAL A 135 6.78 4.91 -7.48
CA VAL A 135 7.91 5.33 -8.32
C VAL A 135 8.76 4.13 -8.74
N VAL A 136 8.99 3.19 -7.83
CA VAL A 136 9.81 1.98 -8.11
C VAL A 136 9.09 1.02 -9.03
N TYR A 137 7.78 0.85 -8.86
CA TYR A 137 6.95 -0.08 -9.62
C TYR A 137 5.88 0.67 -10.41
N VAL A 138 6.34 1.47 -11.38
CA VAL A 138 5.44 2.01 -12.40
C VAL A 138 4.81 0.82 -13.12
N ASP A 139 3.48 0.77 -13.14
CA ASP A 139 2.79 -0.28 -13.87
C ASP A 139 3.25 -0.27 -15.32
N THR A 140 3.54 -1.45 -15.87
CA THR A 140 3.85 -1.59 -17.29
C THR A 140 2.68 -1.01 -18.07
N GLU A 141 2.94 -0.07 -18.99
CA GLU A 141 1.92 0.27 -19.99
C GLU A 141 1.41 -1.02 -20.62
N ALA A 142 0.11 -1.06 -20.96
CA ALA A 142 -0.52 -2.26 -21.52
C ALA A 142 0.29 -2.77 -22.72
N VAL A 143 1.05 -3.85 -22.51
CA VAL A 143 1.84 -4.50 -23.55
C VAL A 143 0.94 -5.48 -24.30
N GLY A 144 0.19 -4.96 -25.27
CA GLY A 144 -0.64 -5.76 -26.17
C GLY A 144 -1.88 -5.03 -26.69
N GLY A 145 -1.82 -4.60 -27.95
CA GLY A 145 -2.91 -3.90 -28.65
C GLY A 145 -2.51 -2.48 -29.06
N PRO A 146 -2.78 -2.03 -30.30
CA PRO A 146 -2.38 -0.70 -30.72
C PRO A 146 -3.09 0.35 -29.88
N SER A 147 -2.30 1.25 -29.27
CA SER A 147 -2.73 2.55 -28.76
C SER A 147 -3.04 3.52 -29.91
N GLY A 148 -3.76 3.03 -30.92
CA GLY A 148 -4.20 3.79 -32.08
C GLY A 148 -5.51 4.48 -31.76
N LYS A 149 -5.46 5.80 -31.56
CA LYS A 149 -6.63 6.67 -31.66
C LYS A 149 -7.40 6.33 -32.94
N ARG A 150 -8.70 6.05 -32.82
CA ARG A 150 -9.65 6.20 -33.93
C ARG A 150 -10.37 7.53 -33.76
#